data_AF-A0A1I7TIN1-F1
#
_entry.id   AF-A0A1I7TIN1-F1
#
_cell.length_a   1.000
_cell.length_b   1.000
_cell.length_c   1.000
_cell.angle_alpha   90.00
_cell.angle_beta   90.00
_cell.angle_gamma   90.00
#
_symmetry.space_group_name_H-M   'P 1'
#
loop_
_entity.id
_entity.type
_entity.pdbx_description
1 polymer ?
#
loop_
_entity_poly.entity_id
_entity_poly.type
_entity_poly.pdbx_seq_one_letter_code
_entity_poly.pdbx_strand_id
1 'polypeptide(L)'
;MRRQIQLAGTKKFEFVIRFSCKFIRICTYSHLFDILLPPSSSFSGKEEEGGGKGDERRRMKCRIDRRMRKSNGEYDLLAQSTNAGKRQIEGWIEWNPREYMALIYHIGDVFNCPIVYFESSPQLPIAHFNSLVDWLVSRQDRIQTFEIGNLEMDEDTVKRTLEKITVTRVLGLFVQMCPGFEYNFKSQPTEIQFPCCPWFTLQSLLSISFCIIIRLWDPMLTNQDMNMFFEKWKRGEFSRLQYLFIQSDILDPSVSIAGIQPPIYDPNNTDLSEITIGLSNMGFRNGVEIRSDDGTRAMIKMESGDLRFIVRN
;
A
#
# COMPACT_ATOMS: atom_id res chain seq x y z
N MET A 1 33.34 -31.38 -23.82
CA MET A 1 31.92 -31.84 -23.90
C MET A 1 31.29 -31.68 -22.51
N ARG A 2 30.77 -30.49 -22.18
CA ARG A 2 29.99 -30.22 -20.96
C ARG A 2 28.63 -29.70 -21.42
N ARG A 3 27.59 -30.46 -21.13
CA ARG A 3 26.19 -30.16 -21.50
C ARG A 3 25.76 -28.87 -20.80
N GLN A 4 25.37 -27.87 -21.59
CA GLN A 4 24.41 -26.86 -21.16
C GLN A 4 23.10 -27.56 -20.84
N ILE A 5 22.66 -27.50 -19.58
CA ILE A 5 21.26 -27.70 -19.25
C ILE A 5 20.66 -26.30 -19.21
N GLN A 6 19.97 -25.92 -20.28
CA GLN A 6 19.02 -24.81 -20.24
C GLN A 6 17.88 -25.24 -19.31
N LEU A 7 17.81 -24.64 -18.12
CA LEU A 7 16.56 -24.63 -17.36
C LEU A 7 15.68 -23.52 -17.95
N ALA A 8 14.78 -23.92 -18.85
CA ALA A 8 13.72 -23.07 -19.34
C ALA A 8 12.79 -22.66 -18.18
N GLY A 9 12.55 -21.35 -18.05
CA GLY A 9 11.31 -20.82 -17.48
C GLY A 9 11.05 -20.99 -15.98
N THR A 10 12.02 -20.72 -15.09
CA THR A 10 11.70 -20.58 -13.65
C THR A 10 11.40 -19.12 -13.32
N LYS A 11 10.13 -18.80 -13.03
CA LYS A 11 9.76 -17.51 -12.41
C LYS A 11 10.49 -17.43 -11.07
N LYS A 12 11.43 -16.49 -10.94
CA LYS A 12 12.05 -16.16 -9.65
C LYS A 12 11.05 -15.32 -8.84
N PHE A 13 10.79 -15.74 -7.61
CA PHE A 13 10.02 -14.98 -6.63
C PHE A 13 10.99 -14.48 -5.57
N GLU A 14 10.88 -13.21 -5.20
CA GLU A 14 11.66 -12.63 -4.13
C GLU A 14 10.78 -12.40 -2.92
N PHE A 15 11.28 -12.72 -1.73
CA PHE A 15 10.57 -12.43 -0.49
C PHE A 15 11.45 -11.54 0.35
N VAL A 16 10.87 -10.45 0.83
CA VAL A 16 11.54 -9.51 1.73
C VAL A 16 10.89 -9.64 3.09
N ILE A 17 11.66 -10.14 4.05
CA ILE A 17 11.23 -10.23 5.43
C ILE A 17 12.08 -9.24 6.20
N ARG A 18 11.44 -8.19 6.74
CA ARG A 18 12.13 -7.22 7.60
C ARG A 18 11.80 -7.54 9.04
N PHE A 19 12.83 -7.65 9.87
CA PHE A 19 12.67 -8.00 11.27
C PHE A 19 13.29 -6.95 12.18
N SER A 20 12.59 -6.74 13.28
CA SER A 20 13.04 -6.01 14.44
C SER A 20 12.77 -6.88 15.66
N CYS A 21 13.49 -6.66 16.75
CA CYS A 21 13.18 -7.29 18.04
C CYS A 21 11.73 -7.07 18.53
N LYS A 22 10.96 -6.18 17.87
CA LYS A 22 9.58 -5.84 18.23
C LYS A 22 8.52 -6.35 17.26
N PHE A 23 8.84 -6.62 16.00
CA PHE A 23 7.86 -6.97 14.96
C PHE A 23 8.48 -7.58 13.70
N ILE A 24 7.66 -8.25 12.91
CA ILE A 24 7.98 -8.76 11.57
C ILE A 24 7.18 -7.97 10.51
N ARG A 25 7.82 -7.71 9.36
CA ARG A 25 7.18 -7.30 8.11
C ARG A 25 7.41 -8.35 7.05
N ILE A 26 6.35 -8.74 6.35
CA ILE A 26 6.38 -9.73 5.27
C ILE A 26 5.99 -9.02 3.98
N CYS A 27 6.89 -8.99 3.02
CA CYS A 27 6.61 -8.60 1.65
C CYS A 27 6.94 -9.78 0.74
N THR A 28 6.03 -10.10 -0.16
CA THR A 28 6.29 -11.08 -1.21
C THR A 28 6.37 -10.29 -2.52
N TYR A 29 7.49 -10.34 -3.24
CA TYR A 29 7.77 -9.59 -4.47
C TYR A 29 7.96 -10.54 -5.67
N SER A 30 7.73 -10.01 -6.87
CA SER A 30 8.33 -10.56 -8.08
C SER A 30 8.85 -9.40 -8.94
N HIS A 31 9.97 -9.62 -9.63
CA HIS A 31 10.68 -8.61 -10.46
C HIS A 31 9.92 -8.12 -11.71
N LEU A 32 8.61 -8.37 -11.82
CA LEU A 32 7.79 -7.95 -12.95
C LEU A 32 6.95 -6.69 -12.66
N PHE A 33 7.16 -6.05 -11.51
CA PHE A 33 6.24 -5.03 -11.00
C PHE A 33 6.40 -3.62 -11.59
N ASP A 34 7.46 -3.36 -12.38
CA ASP A 34 7.68 -2.06 -13.03
C ASP A 34 6.73 -1.78 -14.21
N ILE A 35 5.82 -2.70 -14.56
CA ILE A 35 5.03 -2.66 -15.81
C ILE A 35 3.54 -2.35 -15.60
N LEU A 36 3.01 -2.37 -14.37
CA LEU A 36 1.57 -2.25 -14.12
C LEU A 36 1.11 -0.93 -13.48
N LEU A 37 2.02 0.01 -13.21
CA LEU A 37 1.64 1.39 -12.88
C LEU A 37 1.57 2.19 -14.19
N PRO A 38 0.54 3.04 -14.40
CA PRO A 38 0.57 3.98 -15.51
C PRO A 38 1.81 4.87 -15.39
N PRO A 39 2.52 5.17 -16.50
CA PRO A 39 3.72 5.97 -16.47
C PRO A 39 3.32 7.44 -16.26
N SER A 40 3.28 7.91 -15.01
CA SER A 40 3.44 9.35 -14.68
C SER A 40 3.51 9.61 -13.17
N SER A 41 4.68 9.36 -12.59
CA SER A 41 5.35 10.38 -11.78
C SER A 41 6.83 10.07 -11.80
N SER A 42 7.58 10.94 -12.45
CA SER A 42 9.03 10.96 -12.40
C SER A 42 9.48 10.95 -10.94
N PHE A 43 10.03 9.83 -10.48
CA PHE A 43 11.02 9.85 -9.41
C PHE A 43 12.22 10.63 -9.95
N SER A 44 12.18 11.95 -9.82
CA SER A 44 13.36 12.81 -10.03
C SER A 44 14.19 12.81 -8.75
N GLY A 45 14.65 11.63 -8.35
CA GLY A 45 15.86 11.55 -7.53
C GLY A 45 17.02 11.80 -8.47
N LYS A 46 17.56 13.01 -8.47
CA LYS A 46 18.82 13.31 -9.15
C LYS A 46 19.86 12.27 -8.73
N GLU A 47 20.35 11.50 -9.69
CA GLU A 47 21.66 10.88 -9.57
C GLU A 47 22.68 12.02 -9.49
N GLU A 48 23.06 12.38 -8.26
CA GLU A 48 24.33 13.04 -8.06
C GLU A 48 25.42 11.96 -8.15
N GLU A 49 26.12 11.93 -9.27
CA GLU A 49 27.45 11.34 -9.39
C GLU A 49 28.39 12.05 -8.41
N GLY A 50 28.48 11.51 -7.19
CA GLY A 50 29.34 11.99 -6.13
C GLY A 50 30.35 10.92 -5.72
N GLY A 51 31.60 11.13 -6.12
CA GLY A 51 32.85 10.46 -5.75
C GLY A 51 32.83 9.50 -4.54
N GLY A 52 33.32 8.29 -4.78
CA GLY A 52 33.36 7.20 -3.83
C GLY A 52 34.05 7.49 -2.49
N LYS A 53 33.53 6.83 -1.46
CA LYS A 53 34.28 6.30 -0.32
C LYS A 53 33.61 4.97 0.08
N GLY A 54 34.42 3.91 0.11
CA GLY A 54 33.97 2.53 0.25
C GLY A 54 33.10 2.30 1.47
N ASP A 55 31.87 1.84 1.23
CA ASP A 55 30.99 1.34 2.27
C ASP A 55 31.33 -0.14 2.54
N GLU A 56 31.87 -0.39 3.73
CA GLU A 56 32.35 -1.69 4.16
C GLU A 56 31.15 -2.63 4.37
N ARG A 57 30.77 -3.39 3.33
CA ARG A 57 29.76 -4.47 3.39
C ARG A 57 30.20 -5.53 4.41
N ARG A 58 29.88 -5.33 5.69
CA ARG A 58 30.12 -6.32 6.73
C ARG A 58 29.12 -7.46 6.58
N ARG A 59 29.59 -8.59 6.05
CA ARG A 59 28.92 -9.89 6.21
C ARG A 59 28.79 -10.20 7.70
N MET A 60 27.64 -9.88 8.31
CA MET A 60 27.33 -10.43 9.62
C MET A 60 27.04 -11.91 9.46
N LYS A 61 27.91 -12.76 10.02
CA LYS A 61 27.59 -14.16 10.33
C LYS A 61 26.54 -14.15 11.43
N CYS A 62 25.27 -13.99 11.07
CA CYS A 62 24.20 -14.32 11.98
C CYS A 62 24.28 -15.83 12.20
N ARG A 63 24.40 -16.26 13.46
CA ARG A 63 24.49 -17.66 13.84
C ARG A 63 23.08 -18.25 13.69
N ILE A 64 22.71 -18.47 12.43
CA ILE A 64 21.53 -19.23 12.04
C ILE A 64 21.61 -20.56 12.77
N ASP A 65 20.55 -20.89 13.50
CA ASP A 65 20.46 -22.07 14.33
C ASP A 65 20.85 -23.33 13.54
N ARG A 66 21.52 -24.28 14.22
CA ARG A 66 22.12 -25.49 13.60
C ARG A 66 21.09 -26.38 12.86
N ARG A 67 19.79 -26.09 12.99
CA ARG A 67 18.70 -26.78 12.28
C ARG A 67 18.53 -26.36 10.81
N MET A 68 19.11 -25.25 10.33
CA MET A 68 18.98 -24.81 8.92
C MET A 68 20.02 -25.42 7.97
N ARG A 69 20.60 -26.59 8.28
CA ARG A 69 21.61 -27.23 7.41
C ARG A 69 20.99 -28.24 6.43
N LYS A 70 20.92 -27.78 5.17
CA LYS A 70 20.93 -28.48 3.87
C LYS A 70 19.66 -29.20 3.36
N SER A 71 19.10 -28.61 2.31
CA SER A 71 18.88 -29.28 1.01
C SER A 71 18.98 -28.28 -0.17
N ASN A 72 20.19 -28.13 -0.73
CA ASN A 72 20.46 -27.69 -2.12
C ASN A 72 20.04 -26.28 -2.61
N GLY A 73 20.04 -25.25 -1.78
CA GLY A 73 20.08 -23.85 -2.23
C GLY A 73 20.95 -23.01 -1.30
N GLU A 74 21.85 -22.18 -1.82
CA GLU A 74 22.51 -21.16 -1.01
C GLU A 74 21.50 -20.07 -0.69
N TYR A 75 21.28 -19.79 0.60
CA TYR A 75 20.45 -18.69 1.05
C TYR A 75 21.37 -17.52 1.43
N ASP A 76 21.36 -16.46 0.62
CA ASP A 76 22.07 -15.24 0.96
C ASP A 76 21.15 -14.33 1.76
N LEU A 77 21.39 -14.21 3.07
CA LEU A 77 20.69 -13.27 3.94
C LEU A 77 21.51 -11.98 4.00
N LEU A 78 21.19 -11.04 3.10
CA LEU A 78 21.86 -9.75 3.05
C LEU A 78 21.31 -8.84 4.14
N ALA A 79 21.92 -8.88 5.34
CA ALA A 79 21.59 -8.04 6.47
C ALA A 79 22.16 -6.61 6.32
N GLN A 80 21.31 -5.59 6.15
CA GLN A 80 21.73 -4.19 6.30
C GLN A 80 21.27 -3.66 7.67
N SER A 81 22.20 -3.14 8.46
CA SER A 81 21.94 -2.49 9.75
C SER A 81 21.82 -0.99 9.53
N THR A 82 20.65 -0.41 9.73
CA THR A 82 20.48 1.05 9.65
C THR A 82 20.89 1.71 10.97
N ASN A 83 21.88 2.60 10.91
CA ASN A 83 22.34 3.38 12.07
C ASN A 83 21.33 4.48 12.40
N ALA A 84 20.50 4.27 13.44
CA ALA A 84 19.86 5.31 14.26
C ALA A 84 19.06 4.67 15.41
N GLY A 85 19.73 4.07 16.41
CA GLY A 85 19.09 3.64 17.68
C GLY A 85 18.02 2.53 17.61
N LYS A 86 17.56 2.13 16.41
CA LYS A 86 16.65 1.01 16.15
C LYS A 86 17.43 -0.06 15.40
N ARG A 87 17.63 -1.23 16.02
CA ARG A 87 18.20 -2.40 15.34
C ARG A 87 17.14 -2.97 14.39
N GLN A 88 17.17 -2.56 13.13
CA GLN A 88 16.42 -3.17 12.05
C GLN A 88 17.39 -4.03 11.25
N ILE A 89 16.98 -5.26 10.96
CA ILE A 89 17.71 -6.13 10.06
C ILE A 89 16.80 -6.35 8.85
N GLU A 90 17.28 -5.87 7.71
CA GLU A 90 16.64 -6.11 6.43
C GLU A 90 17.37 -7.26 5.77
N GLY A 91 16.65 -8.30 5.34
CA GLY A 91 17.20 -9.42 4.62
C GLY A 91 16.43 -9.62 3.33
N TRP A 92 17.15 -9.62 2.22
CA TRP A 92 16.67 -10.15 0.94
C TRP A 92 16.97 -11.63 0.95
N ILE A 93 16.02 -12.45 0.51
CA ILE A 93 16.31 -13.86 0.38
C ILE A 93 15.72 -14.40 -0.92
N GLU A 94 16.60 -14.85 -1.83
CA GLU A 94 16.24 -15.56 -3.06
C GLU A 94 15.99 -17.05 -2.74
N TRP A 95 14.81 -17.57 -3.09
CA TRP A 95 14.39 -18.93 -2.68
C TRP A 95 13.87 -19.78 -3.82
N ASN A 96 13.99 -21.10 -3.63
CA ASN A 96 13.19 -22.06 -4.36
C ASN A 96 11.71 -21.89 -3.94
N PRO A 97 10.77 -21.71 -4.88
CA PRO A 97 9.34 -21.56 -4.60
C PRO A 97 8.72 -22.68 -3.76
N ARG A 98 9.40 -23.83 -3.60
CA ARG A 98 8.89 -24.97 -2.83
C ARG A 98 9.14 -24.90 -1.32
N GLU A 99 10.04 -24.04 -0.82
CA GLU A 99 10.49 -24.11 0.59
C GLU A 99 10.34 -22.80 1.39
N TYR A 100 10.00 -21.69 0.75
CA TYR A 100 9.96 -20.37 1.42
C TYR A 100 8.90 -20.27 2.52
N MET A 101 7.79 -21.00 2.39
CA MET A 101 6.74 -21.06 3.40
C MET A 101 7.25 -21.60 4.74
N ALA A 102 8.05 -22.68 4.70
CA ALA A 102 8.63 -23.27 5.90
C ALA A 102 9.56 -22.29 6.62
N LEU A 103 10.27 -21.44 5.88
CA LEU A 103 11.08 -20.39 6.47
C LEU A 103 10.24 -19.28 7.10
N ILE A 104 9.21 -18.77 6.41
CA ILE A 104 8.35 -17.72 6.98
C ILE A 104 7.78 -18.20 8.32
N TYR A 105 7.30 -19.44 8.36
CA TYR A 105 6.82 -20.08 9.58
C TYR A 105 7.93 -20.17 10.64
N HIS A 106 9.10 -20.69 10.27
CA HIS A 106 10.22 -20.82 11.19
C HIS A 106 10.70 -19.47 11.75
N ILE A 107 10.81 -18.44 10.92
CA ILE A 107 11.17 -17.07 11.34
C ILE A 107 10.11 -16.55 12.31
N GLY A 108 8.82 -16.69 11.97
CA GLY A 108 7.74 -16.30 12.87
C GLY A 108 7.82 -17.03 14.22
N ASP A 109 8.16 -18.32 14.23
CA ASP A 109 8.29 -19.11 15.46
C ASP A 109 9.51 -18.72 16.28
N VAL A 110 10.65 -18.44 15.64
CA VAL A 110 11.90 -18.05 16.30
C VAL A 110 11.78 -16.67 16.94
N PHE A 111 11.26 -15.68 16.22
CA PHE A 111 11.14 -14.31 16.75
C PHE A 111 9.92 -14.13 17.63
N ASN A 112 8.86 -14.90 17.40
CA ASN A 112 7.62 -14.91 18.16
C ASN A 112 7.07 -13.51 18.51
N CYS A 113 7.14 -12.59 17.55
CA CYS A 113 6.66 -11.22 17.71
C CYS A 113 5.52 -10.91 16.72
N PRO A 114 4.73 -9.86 16.97
CA PRO A 114 3.60 -9.52 16.11
C PRO A 114 4.04 -9.20 14.67
N ILE A 115 3.22 -9.64 13.71
CA ILE A 115 3.38 -9.28 12.30
C ILE A 115 2.60 -7.98 12.10
N VAL A 116 3.30 -6.88 11.84
CA VAL A 116 2.66 -5.56 11.72
C VAL A 116 2.36 -5.17 10.28
N TYR A 117 2.99 -5.84 9.32
CA TYR A 117 2.91 -5.52 7.91
C TYR A 117 2.91 -6.81 7.09
N PHE A 118 1.95 -6.90 6.18
CA PHE A 118 1.83 -7.97 5.21
C PHE A 118 1.48 -7.38 3.85
N GLU A 119 2.24 -7.75 2.83
CA GLU A 119 2.04 -7.36 1.44
C GLU A 119 2.20 -8.58 0.54
N SER A 120 1.15 -8.89 -0.24
CA SER A 120 1.18 -10.00 -1.17
C SER A 120 1.60 -9.59 -2.58
N SER A 121 2.38 -10.47 -3.20
CA SER A 121 2.91 -10.36 -4.54
C SER A 121 1.75 -10.60 -5.49
N PRO A 122 1.70 -9.87 -6.60
CA PRO A 122 0.71 -10.12 -7.62
C PRO A 122 0.80 -11.51 -8.24
N GLN A 123 1.95 -12.18 -8.13
CA GLN A 123 2.21 -13.48 -8.71
C GLN A 123 2.23 -14.61 -7.66
N LEU A 124 1.97 -14.31 -6.39
CA LEU A 124 1.95 -15.31 -5.33
C LEU A 124 0.85 -16.35 -5.63
N PRO A 125 1.15 -17.66 -5.70
CA PRO A 125 0.09 -18.65 -5.88
C PRO A 125 -0.98 -18.54 -4.79
N ILE A 126 -2.27 -18.56 -5.16
CA ILE A 126 -3.40 -18.36 -4.24
C ILE A 126 -3.36 -19.36 -3.06
N ALA A 127 -3.00 -20.61 -3.31
CA ALA A 127 -2.86 -21.61 -2.25
C ALA A 127 -1.83 -21.21 -1.18
N HIS A 128 -0.75 -20.57 -1.59
CA HIS A 128 0.27 -20.06 -0.67
C HIS A 128 -0.21 -18.81 0.06
N PHE A 129 -0.89 -17.89 -0.63
CA PHE A 129 -1.52 -16.73 0.01
C PHE A 129 -2.48 -17.17 1.11
N ASN A 130 -3.40 -18.10 0.81
CA ASN A 130 -4.36 -18.62 1.77
C ASN A 130 -3.66 -19.26 2.97
N SER A 131 -2.60 -20.04 2.72
CA SER A 131 -1.81 -20.66 3.79
C SER A 131 -1.11 -19.61 4.68
N LEU A 132 -0.56 -18.54 4.09
CA LEU A 132 0.05 -17.44 4.84
C LEU A 132 -0.98 -16.66 5.66
N VAL A 133 -2.17 -16.42 5.11
CA VAL A 133 -3.27 -15.74 5.81
C VAL A 133 -3.79 -16.60 6.95
N ASP A 134 -4.03 -17.89 6.73
CA ASP A 134 -4.47 -18.81 7.79
C ASP A 134 -3.44 -18.91 8.91
N TRP A 135 -2.15 -18.98 8.56
CA TRP A 135 -1.06 -18.91 9.52
C TRP A 135 -1.03 -17.58 10.28
N LEU A 136 -1.16 -16.44 9.59
CA LEU A 136 -1.22 -15.10 10.19
C LEU A 136 -2.38 -15.01 11.20
N VAL A 137 -3.57 -15.42 10.79
CA VAL A 137 -4.80 -15.39 11.59
C VAL A 137 -4.71 -16.33 12.80
N SER A 138 -4.02 -17.47 12.67
CA SER A 138 -3.78 -18.39 13.80
C SER A 138 -2.93 -17.76 14.92
N ARG A 139 -2.19 -16.69 14.61
CA ARG A 139 -1.28 -16.01 15.54
C ARG A 139 -1.84 -14.68 16.05
N GLN A 140 -2.64 -13.99 15.25
CA GLN A 140 -3.15 -12.66 15.55
C GLN A 140 -4.39 -12.35 14.70
N ASP A 141 -5.34 -11.63 15.29
CA ASP A 141 -6.57 -11.17 14.66
C ASP A 141 -6.44 -9.74 14.08
N ARG A 142 -5.36 -9.03 14.43
CA ARG A 142 -5.13 -7.62 14.07
C ARG A 142 -3.79 -7.42 13.38
N ILE A 143 -3.77 -6.53 12.39
CA ILE A 143 -2.55 -6.10 11.71
C ILE A 143 -2.58 -4.58 11.44
N GLN A 144 -1.42 -3.94 11.35
CA GLN A 144 -1.37 -2.50 11.04
C GLN A 144 -1.56 -2.27 9.56
N THR A 145 -0.73 -2.89 8.73
CA THR A 145 -0.78 -2.75 7.27
C THR A 145 -1.04 -4.10 6.63
N PHE A 146 -2.06 -4.16 5.77
CA PHE A 146 -2.42 -5.34 5.00
C PHE A 146 -2.68 -4.94 3.55
N GLU A 147 -1.87 -5.48 2.65
CA GLU A 147 -1.91 -5.15 1.23
C GLU A 147 -2.04 -6.44 0.40
N ILE A 148 -3.07 -6.48 -0.44
CA ILE A 148 -3.36 -7.61 -1.32
C ILE A 148 -3.12 -7.18 -2.76
N GLY A 149 -2.20 -7.84 -3.49
CA GLY A 149 -1.95 -7.53 -4.90
C GLY A 149 -2.11 -8.66 -5.89
N ASN A 150 -2.54 -9.85 -5.46
CA ASN A 150 -2.61 -11.05 -6.30
C ASN A 150 -3.56 -10.90 -7.51
N LEU A 151 -3.02 -10.91 -8.73
CA LEU A 151 -3.80 -10.65 -9.96
C LEU A 151 -4.84 -11.72 -10.28
N GLU A 152 -4.66 -12.95 -9.78
CA GLU A 152 -5.56 -14.07 -10.05
C GLU A 152 -6.60 -14.29 -8.94
N MET A 153 -6.59 -13.43 -7.91
CA MET A 153 -7.46 -13.62 -6.75
C MET A 153 -8.90 -13.22 -7.06
N ASP A 154 -9.81 -14.15 -6.79
CA ASP A 154 -11.25 -13.91 -6.90
C ASP A 154 -11.80 -13.05 -5.74
N GLU A 155 -12.95 -12.43 -6.00
CA GLU A 155 -13.67 -11.54 -5.09
C GLU A 155 -14.05 -12.24 -3.77
N ASP A 156 -14.46 -13.51 -3.83
CA ASP A 156 -14.84 -14.28 -2.65
C ASP A 156 -13.65 -14.53 -1.72
N THR A 157 -12.47 -14.74 -2.29
CA THR A 157 -11.22 -14.92 -1.54
C THR A 157 -10.78 -13.62 -0.89
N VAL A 158 -10.93 -12.47 -1.58
CA VAL A 158 -10.72 -11.15 -0.97
C VAL A 158 -11.68 -10.97 0.21
N LYS A 159 -12.98 -11.16 0.02
CA LYS A 159 -13.99 -11.03 1.08
C LYS A 159 -13.66 -11.91 2.29
N ARG A 160 -13.51 -13.21 2.09
CA ARG A 160 -13.17 -14.17 3.16
C ARG A 160 -11.89 -13.79 3.90
N THR A 161 -10.91 -13.23 3.20
CA THR A 161 -9.66 -12.78 3.82
C THR A 161 -9.90 -11.56 4.70
N LEU A 162 -10.59 -10.54 4.19
CA LEU A 162 -10.88 -9.32 4.94
C LEU A 162 -11.82 -9.58 6.13
N GLU A 163 -12.62 -10.64 6.10
CA GLU A 163 -13.43 -11.07 7.24
C GLU A 163 -12.64 -11.73 8.37
N LYS A 164 -11.46 -12.30 8.08
CA LYS A 164 -10.62 -12.99 9.07
C LYS A 164 -9.67 -12.05 9.81
N ILE A 165 -9.35 -10.89 9.24
CA ILE A 165 -8.31 -10.01 9.77
C ILE A 165 -8.82 -8.58 9.97
N THR A 166 -8.54 -8.02 11.14
CA THR A 166 -8.85 -6.62 11.45
C THR A 166 -7.65 -5.74 11.10
N VAL A 167 -7.79 -4.92 10.06
CA VAL A 167 -6.77 -3.96 9.64
C VAL A 167 -6.93 -2.65 10.40
N THR A 168 -5.87 -2.17 11.02
CA THR A 168 -5.93 -1.03 11.96
C THR A 168 -5.36 0.26 11.40
N ARG A 169 -4.48 0.21 10.38
CA ARG A 169 -3.84 1.41 9.83
C ARG A 169 -4.02 1.53 8.31
N VAL A 170 -3.40 0.65 7.52
CA VAL A 170 -3.40 0.75 6.05
C VAL A 170 -4.02 -0.51 5.45
N LEU A 171 -5.08 -0.35 4.68
CA LEU A 171 -5.63 -1.38 3.83
C LEU A 171 -5.38 -1.04 2.36
N GLY A 172 -4.58 -1.87 1.69
CA GLY A 172 -4.32 -1.77 0.26
C GLY A 172 -4.96 -2.92 -0.51
N LEU A 173 -5.77 -2.60 -1.52
CA LEU A 173 -6.34 -3.59 -2.43
C LEU A 173 -5.89 -3.25 -3.85
N PHE A 174 -4.89 -3.99 -4.32
CA PHE A 174 -4.28 -3.91 -5.65
C PHE A 174 -4.78 -5.05 -6.53
N VAL A 175 -6.01 -5.50 -6.27
CA VAL A 175 -6.70 -6.58 -6.96
C VAL A 175 -7.77 -5.96 -7.84
N GLN A 176 -7.89 -6.43 -9.09
CA GLN A 176 -8.96 -5.97 -9.97
C GLN A 176 -10.26 -6.69 -9.61
N MET A 177 -11.30 -5.91 -9.28
CA MET A 177 -12.61 -6.42 -8.91
C MET A 177 -13.67 -5.87 -9.86
N CYS A 178 -14.75 -6.62 -10.07
CA CYS A 178 -15.85 -6.19 -10.94
C CYS A 178 -16.59 -5.00 -10.33
N PRO A 179 -17.19 -4.10 -11.14
CA PRO A 179 -17.99 -2.98 -10.62
C PRO A 179 -19.14 -3.38 -9.69
N GLY A 180 -19.65 -4.62 -9.81
CA GLY A 180 -20.71 -5.16 -8.95
C GLY A 180 -20.22 -5.73 -7.61
N PHE A 181 -18.93 -5.64 -7.30
CA PHE A 181 -18.39 -6.12 -6.04
C PHE A 181 -18.87 -5.24 -4.89
N GLU A 182 -19.56 -5.85 -3.93
CA GLU A 182 -19.97 -5.17 -2.70
C GLU A 182 -19.19 -5.69 -1.51
N TYR A 183 -18.59 -4.78 -0.75
CA TYR A 183 -17.95 -5.10 0.53
C TYR A 183 -18.23 -4.02 1.57
N ASN A 184 -18.70 -4.47 2.74
CA ASN A 184 -18.90 -3.60 3.90
C ASN A 184 -17.68 -3.72 4.82
N PHE A 185 -16.97 -2.62 5.02
CA PHE A 185 -15.76 -2.59 5.83
C PHE A 185 -16.06 -2.87 7.31
N LYS A 186 -15.79 -4.10 7.78
CA LYS A 186 -15.91 -4.46 9.21
C LYS A 186 -14.85 -3.75 10.06
N SER A 187 -13.64 -3.59 9.53
CA SER A 187 -12.56 -2.82 10.16
C SER A 187 -12.55 -1.39 9.64
N GLN A 188 -12.18 -0.43 10.49
CA GLN A 188 -11.98 0.98 10.11
C GLN A 188 -10.48 1.30 10.06
N PRO A 189 -9.79 1.01 8.95
CA PRO A 189 -8.41 1.43 8.79
C PRO A 189 -8.33 2.95 8.79
N THR A 190 -7.18 3.51 9.21
CA THR A 190 -6.96 4.96 9.13
C THR A 190 -6.65 5.42 7.70
N GLU A 191 -6.27 4.50 6.83
CA GLU A 191 -5.81 4.75 5.47
C GLU A 191 -6.26 3.63 4.54
N ILE A 192 -6.77 4.01 3.38
CA ILE A 192 -7.08 3.09 2.29
C ILE A 192 -6.38 3.50 0.99
N GLN A 193 -5.97 2.49 0.23
CA GLN A 193 -5.37 2.66 -1.08
C GLN A 193 -5.89 1.60 -2.06
N PHE A 194 -6.69 2.02 -3.04
CA PHE A 194 -7.28 1.12 -4.03
C PHE A 194 -6.96 1.60 -5.46
N PRO A 195 -5.88 1.08 -6.09
CA PRO A 195 -5.45 1.51 -7.43
C PRO A 195 -6.32 1.07 -8.60
N CYS A 196 -7.29 0.20 -8.39
CA CYS A 196 -8.31 -0.12 -9.37
C CYS A 196 -9.58 -0.48 -8.61
N CYS A 197 -10.51 0.46 -8.50
CA CYS A 197 -11.68 0.29 -7.63
C CYS A 197 -13.01 0.68 -8.28
N PRO A 198 -13.37 0.13 -9.45
CA PRO A 198 -14.63 0.45 -10.13
C PRO A 198 -15.88 0.00 -9.35
N TRP A 199 -15.69 -0.75 -8.27
CA TRP A 199 -16.71 -1.18 -7.32
C TRP A 199 -16.92 -0.19 -6.17
N PHE A 200 -16.02 0.77 -5.99
CA PHE A 200 -16.06 1.69 -4.88
C PHE A 200 -17.04 2.83 -5.16
N THR A 201 -18.13 2.85 -4.39
CA THR A 201 -19.27 3.78 -4.57
C THR A 201 -19.34 4.83 -3.47
N LEU A 202 -20.27 5.79 -3.61
CA LEU A 202 -20.57 6.76 -2.54
C LEU A 202 -20.90 6.06 -1.21
N GLN A 203 -21.70 4.98 -1.22
CA GLN A 203 -22.03 4.27 0.02
C GLN A 203 -20.78 3.70 0.70
N SER A 204 -19.83 3.18 -0.09
CA SER A 204 -18.54 2.72 0.41
C SER A 204 -17.74 3.86 1.03
N LEU A 205 -17.66 5.02 0.35
CA LEU A 205 -17.01 6.23 0.86
C LEU A 205 -17.61 6.72 2.19
N LEU A 206 -18.94 6.73 2.30
CA LEU A 206 -19.65 7.17 3.51
C LEU A 206 -19.46 6.19 4.68
N SER A 207 -19.25 4.90 4.41
CA SER A 207 -19.03 3.89 5.44
C SER A 207 -17.66 4.01 6.16
N ILE A 208 -16.72 4.74 5.56
CA ILE A 208 -15.34 4.89 6.05
C ILE A 208 -15.04 6.30 6.57
N SER A 209 -16.03 6.95 7.21
CA SER A 209 -15.92 8.32 7.72
C SER A 209 -14.78 8.57 8.73
N PHE A 210 -14.21 7.50 9.30
CA PHE A 210 -13.09 7.54 10.24
C PHE A 210 -11.71 7.57 9.58
N CYS A 211 -11.63 7.34 8.26
CA CYS A 211 -10.38 7.37 7.51
C CYS A 211 -9.73 8.76 7.56
N ILE A 212 -8.42 8.77 7.74
CA ILE A 212 -7.57 9.96 7.68
C ILE A 212 -7.09 10.19 6.24
N ILE A 213 -6.77 9.11 5.53
CA ILE A 213 -6.29 9.13 4.15
C ILE A 213 -7.15 8.21 3.28
N ILE A 214 -7.56 8.75 2.14
CA ILE A 214 -8.27 7.99 1.12
C ILE A 214 -7.56 8.20 -0.22
N ARG A 215 -7.12 7.12 -0.86
CA ARG A 215 -6.55 7.15 -2.22
C ARG A 215 -7.26 6.14 -3.11
N LEU A 216 -7.94 6.64 -4.13
CA LEU A 216 -8.78 5.85 -5.02
C LEU A 216 -8.40 6.14 -6.48
N TRP A 217 -8.33 5.08 -7.28
CA TRP A 217 -8.16 5.15 -8.71
C TRP A 217 -9.29 4.39 -9.38
N ASP A 218 -9.91 5.04 -10.36
CA ASP A 218 -11.09 4.60 -11.08
C ASP A 218 -12.28 4.19 -10.18
N PRO A 219 -12.63 4.95 -9.11
CA PRO A 219 -13.85 4.67 -8.37
C PRO A 219 -15.10 5.03 -9.18
N MET A 220 -16.21 4.37 -8.86
CA MET A 220 -17.54 4.69 -9.37
C MET A 220 -18.14 5.86 -8.57
N LEU A 221 -17.48 7.01 -8.64
CA LEU A 221 -17.87 8.27 -7.98
C LEU A 221 -18.05 9.37 -9.01
N THR A 222 -19.25 9.91 -9.11
CA THR A 222 -19.59 11.03 -9.98
C THR A 222 -19.36 12.37 -9.29
N ASN A 223 -19.41 13.48 -10.05
CA ASN A 223 -19.38 14.83 -9.47
C ASN A 223 -20.52 15.05 -8.46
N GLN A 224 -21.69 14.43 -8.66
CA GLN A 224 -22.82 14.51 -7.73
C GLN A 224 -22.49 13.82 -6.39
N ASP A 225 -21.89 12.63 -6.46
CA ASP A 225 -21.42 11.90 -5.27
C ASP A 225 -20.37 12.72 -4.51
N MET A 226 -19.44 13.35 -5.24
CA MET A 226 -18.43 14.22 -4.64
C MET A 226 -19.04 15.45 -3.99
N ASN A 227 -20.06 16.07 -4.60
CA ASN A 227 -20.79 17.16 -3.97
C ASN A 227 -21.46 16.72 -2.66
N MET A 228 -22.12 15.56 -2.65
CA MET A 228 -22.71 14.99 -1.43
C MET A 228 -21.66 14.73 -0.36
N PHE A 229 -20.51 14.17 -0.74
CA PHE A 229 -19.38 13.97 0.16
C PHE A 229 -18.88 15.29 0.77
N PHE A 230 -18.65 16.32 -0.03
CA PHE A 230 -18.17 17.61 0.47
C PHE A 230 -19.18 18.31 1.37
N GLU A 231 -20.48 18.20 1.10
CA GLU A 231 -21.52 18.72 2.01
C GLU A 231 -21.49 18.01 3.37
N LYS A 232 -21.23 16.70 3.40
CA LYS A 232 -21.05 15.95 4.65
C LYS A 232 -19.77 16.30 5.38
N TRP A 233 -18.66 16.48 4.65
CA TRP A 233 -17.40 16.94 5.22
C TRP A 233 -17.57 18.33 5.86
N LYS A 234 -18.24 19.27 5.19
CA LYS A 234 -18.51 20.62 5.74
C LYS A 234 -19.27 20.57 7.07
N ARG A 235 -20.18 19.61 7.23
CA ARG A 235 -20.94 19.38 8.47
C ARG A 235 -20.16 18.65 9.56
N GLY A 236 -18.89 18.30 9.33
CA GLY A 236 -18.03 17.61 10.29
C GLY A 236 -18.20 16.08 10.33
N GLU A 237 -18.95 15.47 9.40
CA GLU A 237 -19.14 14.01 9.37
C GLU A 237 -17.84 13.24 9.03
N PHE A 238 -16.83 13.94 8.49
CA PHE A 238 -15.49 13.42 8.15
C PHE A 238 -14.38 14.14 8.93
N SER A 239 -14.58 14.36 10.24
CA SER A 239 -13.70 15.17 11.10
C SER A 239 -12.24 14.69 11.20
N ARG A 240 -11.97 13.43 10.86
CA ARG A 240 -10.61 12.86 10.88
C ARG A 240 -9.88 12.95 9.56
N LEU A 241 -10.60 13.23 8.47
CA LEU A 241 -10.03 13.23 7.13
C LEU A 241 -8.98 14.34 7.03
N GLN A 242 -7.83 13.97 6.48
CA GLN A 242 -6.76 14.93 6.20
C GLN A 242 -6.35 14.94 4.73
N TYR A 243 -6.52 13.81 4.03
CA TYR A 243 -6.20 13.70 2.62
C TYR A 243 -7.20 12.83 1.87
N LEU A 244 -7.68 13.34 0.73
CA LEU A 244 -8.43 12.58 -0.26
C LEU A 244 -7.78 12.78 -1.64
N PHE A 245 -7.56 11.66 -2.32
CA PHE A 245 -7.15 11.59 -3.71
C PHE A 245 -8.09 10.69 -4.48
N ILE A 246 -8.62 11.19 -5.60
CA ILE A 246 -9.40 10.43 -6.57
C ILE A 246 -8.84 10.75 -7.95
N GLN A 247 -8.46 9.71 -8.68
CA GLN A 247 -8.24 9.77 -10.12
C GLN A 247 -9.35 8.97 -10.78
N SER A 248 -10.16 9.60 -11.64
CA SER A 248 -11.24 8.91 -12.34
C SER A 248 -11.65 9.63 -13.61
N ASP A 249 -11.81 8.88 -14.68
CA ASP A 249 -12.40 9.36 -15.94
C ASP A 249 -13.91 9.64 -15.83
N ILE A 250 -14.57 9.18 -14.76
CA ILE A 250 -15.99 9.44 -14.49
C ILE A 250 -16.23 10.88 -14.02
N LEU A 251 -15.21 11.53 -13.45
CA LEU A 251 -15.33 12.92 -13.00
C LEU A 251 -15.33 13.86 -14.21
N ASP A 252 -16.50 14.44 -14.48
CA ASP A 252 -16.71 15.34 -15.61
C ASP A 252 -16.04 16.71 -15.34
N PRO A 253 -15.07 17.15 -16.17
CA PRO A 253 -14.42 18.45 -16.01
C PRO A 253 -15.34 19.64 -16.32
N SER A 254 -16.59 19.40 -16.75
CA SER A 254 -17.60 20.43 -17.00
C SER A 254 -18.64 20.56 -15.88
N VAL A 255 -18.60 19.71 -14.84
CA VAL A 255 -19.59 19.73 -13.75
C VAL A 255 -18.93 20.18 -12.44
N SER A 256 -19.57 21.13 -11.75
CA SER A 256 -19.07 21.70 -10.49
C SER A 256 -18.88 20.66 -9.38
N ILE A 257 -17.81 20.81 -8.60
CA ILE A 257 -17.54 20.06 -7.37
C ILE A 257 -17.32 21.05 -6.22
N ALA A 258 -17.94 20.79 -5.07
CA ALA A 258 -17.97 21.66 -3.90
C ALA A 258 -18.47 23.09 -4.21
N GLY A 259 -19.32 23.23 -5.25
CA GLY A 259 -19.81 24.53 -5.74
C GLY A 259 -18.81 25.30 -6.60
N ILE A 260 -17.68 24.70 -7.00
CA ILE A 260 -16.65 25.29 -7.83
C ILE A 260 -16.64 24.61 -9.20
N GLN A 261 -16.66 25.40 -10.27
CA GLN A 261 -16.59 24.91 -11.64
C GLN A 261 -15.16 24.44 -11.96
N PRO A 262 -14.95 23.25 -12.55
CA PRO A 262 -13.61 22.84 -12.96
C PRO A 262 -13.12 23.62 -14.20
N PRO A 263 -11.80 23.67 -14.44
CA PRO A 263 -10.74 23.12 -13.59
C PRO A 263 -10.63 23.89 -12.27
N ILE A 264 -10.51 23.16 -11.16
CA ILE A 264 -10.44 23.74 -9.82
C ILE A 264 -8.98 24.00 -9.49
N TYR A 265 -8.51 25.21 -9.76
CA TYR A 265 -7.22 25.71 -9.30
C TYR A 265 -7.21 27.24 -9.25
N ASP A 266 -6.38 27.81 -8.39
CA ASP A 266 -6.10 29.24 -8.36
C ASP A 266 -4.62 29.48 -8.76
N PRO A 267 -4.34 30.03 -9.96
CA PRO A 267 -2.98 30.25 -10.42
C PRO A 267 -2.20 31.27 -9.58
N ASN A 268 -2.89 32.14 -8.84
CA ASN A 268 -2.25 33.11 -7.95
C ASN A 268 -1.88 32.47 -6.60
N ASN A 269 -2.49 31.34 -6.24
CA ASN A 269 -2.19 30.63 -5.02
C ASN A 269 -0.95 29.74 -5.18
N THR A 270 0.23 30.29 -4.95
CA THR A 270 1.48 29.55 -5.07
C THR A 270 1.81 28.68 -3.84
N ASP A 271 0.97 28.70 -2.80
CA ASP A 271 1.19 27.96 -1.56
C ASP A 271 1.21 26.45 -1.82
N LEU A 272 2.23 25.79 -1.27
CA LEU A 272 2.24 24.33 -1.21
C LEU A 272 1.29 23.89 -0.11
N SER A 273 0.22 23.20 -0.51
CA SER A 273 -0.60 22.44 0.42
C SER A 273 0.01 21.06 0.50
N GLU A 274 0.66 20.75 1.61
CA GLU A 274 1.27 19.44 1.83
C GLU A 274 0.84 18.85 3.15
N ILE A 275 0.86 17.53 3.19
CA ILE A 275 0.67 16.76 4.40
C ILE A 275 1.63 15.59 4.39
N THR A 276 2.30 15.40 5.53
CA THR A 276 3.18 14.26 5.76
C THR A 276 2.50 13.29 6.70
N ILE A 277 2.22 12.07 6.23
CA ILE A 277 1.66 11.01 7.06
C ILE A 277 2.54 9.76 6.91
N GLY A 278 3.14 9.35 8.02
CA GLY A 278 4.13 8.27 8.00
C GLY A 278 5.39 8.67 7.23
N LEU A 279 5.66 7.97 6.13
CA LEU A 279 6.78 8.24 5.21
C LEU A 279 6.33 8.91 3.90
N SER A 280 5.03 9.12 3.72
CA SER A 280 4.47 9.68 2.50
C SER A 280 4.28 11.20 2.66
N ASN A 281 4.83 11.97 1.73
CA ASN A 281 4.49 13.39 1.55
C ASN A 281 3.51 13.49 0.37
N MET A 282 2.33 14.05 0.65
CA MET A 282 1.28 14.29 -0.33
C MET A 282 1.04 15.79 -0.41
N GLY A 283 1.00 16.35 -1.61
CA GLY A 283 0.77 17.77 -1.74
C GLY A 283 0.44 18.24 -3.14
N PHE A 284 -0.01 19.49 -3.21
CA PHE A 284 -0.24 20.21 -4.46
C PHE A 284 -0.16 21.72 -4.23
N ARG A 285 0.14 22.45 -5.31
CA ARG A 285 0.06 23.92 -5.37
C ARG A 285 -1.19 24.34 -6.12
N ASN A 286 -1.53 25.63 -6.02
CA ASN A 286 -2.61 26.26 -6.79
C ASN A 286 -3.99 25.72 -6.41
N GLY A 287 -4.18 25.29 -5.15
CA GLY A 287 -5.48 24.86 -4.66
C GLY A 287 -6.44 26.03 -4.46
N VAL A 288 -7.73 25.76 -4.49
CA VAL A 288 -8.77 26.69 -4.04
C VAL A 288 -9.11 26.36 -2.59
N GLU A 289 -9.27 27.38 -1.73
CA GLU A 289 -9.69 27.18 -0.34
C GLU A 289 -11.20 26.95 -0.26
N ILE A 290 -11.60 25.92 0.48
CA ILE A 290 -12.98 25.73 0.96
C ILE A 290 -12.99 25.59 2.48
N ARG A 291 -14.15 25.80 3.09
CA ARG A 291 -14.32 25.75 4.54
C ARG A 291 -15.52 24.90 4.93
N SER A 292 -15.36 24.20 6.05
CA SER A 292 -16.46 23.56 6.77
C SER A 292 -17.24 24.58 7.61
N ASP A 293 -18.38 24.14 8.14
CA ASP A 293 -19.29 24.94 8.97
C ASP A 293 -18.65 25.30 10.33
N ASP A 294 -17.72 24.49 10.81
CA ASP A 294 -16.93 24.76 12.03
C ASP A 294 -15.70 25.67 11.78
N GLY A 295 -15.50 26.11 10.53
CA GLY A 295 -14.40 26.98 10.14
C GLY A 295 -13.09 26.28 9.79
N THR A 296 -13.03 24.94 9.83
CA THR A 296 -11.88 24.16 9.37
C THR A 296 -11.59 24.48 7.90
N ARG A 297 -10.32 24.76 7.60
CA ARG A 297 -9.87 25.15 6.25
C ARG A 297 -9.40 23.92 5.51
N ALA A 298 -9.71 23.85 4.23
CA ALA A 298 -9.16 22.83 3.35
C ALA A 298 -8.88 23.39 1.96
N MET A 299 -7.95 22.74 1.27
CA MET A 299 -7.57 23.06 -0.09
C MET A 299 -8.10 21.96 -1.00
N ILE A 300 -8.70 22.36 -2.11
CA ILE A 300 -9.20 21.45 -3.16
C ILE A 300 -8.55 21.81 -4.49
N LYS A 301 -8.21 20.81 -5.28
CA LYS A 301 -7.72 20.96 -6.65
C LYS A 301 -8.32 19.87 -7.53
N MET A 302 -8.74 20.22 -8.74
CA MET A 302 -9.22 19.27 -9.74
C MET A 302 -8.72 19.65 -11.13
N GLU A 303 -8.07 18.70 -11.80
CA GLU A 303 -7.60 18.84 -13.18
C GLU A 303 -7.69 17.48 -13.89
N SER A 304 -8.35 17.41 -15.04
CA SER A 304 -8.40 16.20 -15.89
C SER A 304 -8.78 14.90 -15.16
N GLY A 305 -9.81 14.93 -14.29
CA GLY A 305 -10.25 13.76 -13.52
C GLY A 305 -9.44 13.46 -12.25
N ASP A 306 -8.35 14.21 -12.00
CA ASP A 306 -7.58 14.13 -10.77
C ASP A 306 -8.10 15.13 -9.73
N LEU A 307 -8.84 14.65 -8.74
CA LEU A 307 -9.33 15.42 -7.60
C LEU A 307 -8.43 15.19 -6.38
N ARG A 308 -7.92 16.29 -5.81
CA ARG A 308 -7.10 16.30 -4.60
C ARG A 308 -7.70 17.22 -3.55
N PHE A 309 -7.65 16.78 -2.31
CA PHE A 309 -8.20 17.52 -1.18
C PHE A 309 -7.33 17.33 0.06
N ILE A 310 -6.89 18.43 0.68
CA ILE A 310 -6.07 18.46 1.90
C ILE A 310 -6.75 19.34 2.94
N VAL A 311 -7.01 18.79 4.13
CA VAL A 311 -7.50 19.56 5.28
C VAL A 311 -6.30 20.18 6.01
N ARG A 312 -6.36 21.49 6.25
CA ARG A 312 -5.35 22.23 7.01
C ARG A 312 -5.82 22.35 8.46
N ASN A 313 -5.28 21.48 9.31
CA ASN A 313 -5.42 21.57 10.77
C ASN A 313 -4.31 22.44 11.37
#